data_AF-A0A0F0H4N9-F1
#
_entry.id   AF-A0A0F0H4N9-F1
#
_cell.length_a   1.000
_cell.length_b   1.000
_cell.length_c   1.000
_cell.angle_alpha   90.00
_cell.angle_beta   90.00
_cell.angle_gamma   90.00
#
_symmetry.space_group_name_H-M   'P 1'
#
loop_
_entity.id
_entity.type
_entity.pdbx_description
1 polymer ?
#
loop_
_entity_poly.entity_id
_entity_poly.type
_entity_poly.pdbx_seq_one_letter_code
_entity_poly.pdbx_strand_id
1 'polypeptide(L)' 'MAIRQGANDNWVKSSYSANGACVEVKSPVMEAIAVRDSKVQDGPSLTFAPGSWTSFVTDVTEGRLGRLA' A
#
# COMPACT_ATOMS: atom_id res chain seq x y z
N MET A 1 1.43 9.83 1.14
CA MET A 1 1.61 9.31 2.51
C MET A 1 2.76 8.33 2.48
N ALA A 2 3.90 8.65 3.09
CA ALA A 2 5.06 7.77 3.08
C ALA A 2 5.02 6.88 4.32
N ILE A 3 4.85 5.57 4.14
CA ILE A 3 4.97 4.61 5.25
C ILE A 3 6.46 4.47 5.61
N ARG A 4 6.78 4.48 6.90
CA ARG A 4 8.12 4.09 7.37
C ARG A 4 8.21 2.57 7.34
N GLN A 5 9.14 2.05 6.54
CA GLN A 5 9.37 0.61 6.43
C GLN A 5 9.92 0.05 7.74
N GLY A 6 9.49 -1.15 8.13
CA GLY A 6 9.96 -1.87 9.32
C GLY A 6 9.72 -1.17 10.65
N ALA A 7 8.80 -0.21 10.70
CA ALA A 7 8.55 0.60 11.88
C ALA A 7 7.08 0.96 12.06
N ASN A 8 6.18 0.36 11.29
CA ASN A 8 4.76 0.67 11.36
C ASN A 8 3.93 -0.59 11.53
N ASP A 9 3.60 -0.87 12.79
CA ASP A 9 2.78 -2.00 13.20
C ASP A 9 1.28 -1.79 13.01
N ASN A 10 0.84 -0.58 12.71
CA ASN A 10 -0.57 -0.25 12.57
C ASN A 10 -0.95 -0.11 11.09
N TRP A 11 -2.18 -0.52 10.77
CA TRP A 11 -2.78 -0.25 9.47
C TRP A 11 -3.03 1.25 9.31
N VAL A 12 -2.49 1.83 8.25
CA VAL A 12 -2.65 3.24 7.93
C VAL A 12 -3.55 3.36 6.71
N LYS A 13 -4.64 4.09 6.89
CA LYS A 13 -5.64 4.36 5.85
C LYS A 13 -5.20 5.53 4.98
N SER A 14 -5.40 5.43 3.66
CA SER A 14 -5.12 6.53 2.74
C SER A 14 -5.97 7.77 3.05
N SER A 15 -5.36 8.96 3.00
CA SER A 15 -6.04 10.25 3.16
C SER A 15 -7.01 10.59 2.01
N TYR A 16 -6.88 9.92 0.87
CA TYR A 16 -7.76 10.06 -0.29
C TYR A 16 -9.02 9.19 -0.20
N SER A 17 -9.26 8.55 0.96
CA SER A 17 -10.36 7.62 1.22
C SER A 17 -11.70 8.28 1.59
N ALA A 18 -11.88 9.58 1.31
CA ALA A 18 -12.97 10.42 1.83
C ALA A 18 -14.40 9.89 1.56
N ASN A 19 -14.58 9.05 0.52
CA ASN A 19 -15.89 8.51 0.12
C ASN A 19 -16.08 7.02 0.46
N GLY A 20 -15.41 6.49 1.50
CA GLY A 20 -15.70 5.14 2.03
C GLY A 20 -14.56 4.11 1.99
N ALA A 21 -13.29 4.54 1.98
CA ALA A 21 -12.04 3.79 2.20
C ALA A 21 -11.69 2.58 1.32
N CYS A 22 -10.63 2.70 0.51
CA CYS A 22 -10.30 1.72 -0.53
C CYS A 22 -8.96 0.97 -0.35
N VAL A 23 -8.03 1.40 0.52
CA VAL A 23 -6.78 0.67 0.82
C VAL A 23 -6.22 1.08 2.19
N GLU A 24 -5.74 0.09 2.95
CA GLU A 24 -4.87 0.26 4.14
C GLU A 24 -3.52 -0.40 3.91
N VAL A 25 -2.46 0.19 4.49
CA VAL A 25 -1.08 -0.30 4.37
C VAL A 25 -0.39 -0.41 5.73
N LYS A 26 0.49 -1.40 5.89
CA LYS A 26 1.30 -1.64 7.10
C LYS A 26 2.70 -2.11 6.70
N SER A 27 3.73 -1.78 7.49
CA SER A 27 5.09 -2.30 7.31
C SER A 27 5.72 -2.58 8.69
N PRO A 28 5.42 -3.75 9.28
CA PRO A 28 5.95 -4.11 10.60
C PRO A 28 7.43 -4.49 10.55
N VAL A 29 7.87 -5.03 9.41
CA VAL A 29 9.24 -5.53 9.20
C VAL A 29 9.82 -4.91 7.94
N MET A 30 11.16 -4.92 7.83
CA MET A 30 11.86 -4.28 6.73
C MET A 30 11.63 -5.01 5.40
N GLU A 31 11.25 -6.28 5.44
CA GLU A 31 11.16 -7.18 4.29
C GLU A 31 9.76 -7.23 3.68
N ALA A 32 8.78 -6.54 4.27
CA ALA A 32 7.39 -6.68 3.88
C ALA A 32 6.58 -5.38 3.95
N ILE A 33 5.81 -5.15 2.88
CA ILE A 33 4.71 -4.19 2.84
C ILE A 33 3.41 -4.97 2.71
N ALA A 34 2.53 -4.84 3.69
CA ALA A 34 1.21 -5.44 3.66
C ALA A 34 0.17 -4.41 3.19
N VAL A 35 -0.75 -4.85 2.33
CA VAL A 35 -1.82 -4.05 1.74
C VAL A 35 -3.14 -4.80 1.88
N ARG A 36 -4.19 -4.14 2.32
CA ARG A 36 -5.53 -4.75 2.42
C ARG A 36 -6.64 -3.78 2.03
N ASP A 37 -7.81 -4.36 1.76
CA ASP A 37 -9.05 -3.60 1.64
C ASP A 37 -9.49 -3.10 3.03
N SER A 38 -9.67 -1.79 3.18
CA SER A 38 -10.11 -1.17 4.44
C SER A 38 -11.53 -1.60 4.84
N LYS A 39 -12.35 -2.10 3.91
CA LYS A 39 -13.73 -2.51 4.12
C LYS A 39 -13.85 -3.95 4.58
N VAL A 40 -12.86 -4.79 4.25
CA VAL A 40 -12.87 -6.23 4.55
C VAL A 40 -11.65 -6.56 5.41
N GLN A 41 -11.63 -6.02 6.64
CA GLN A 41 -10.46 -6.07 7.52
C GLN A 41 -10.06 -7.49 7.93
N ASP A 42 -11.03 -8.39 8.02
CA ASP A 42 -10.84 -9.82 8.30
C ASP A 42 -10.54 -10.64 7.02
N GLY A 43 -10.54 -9.98 5.87
CA GLY A 43 -10.19 -10.58 4.58
C GLY A 43 -8.68 -10.77 4.41
N PRO A 44 -8.25 -11.39 3.31
CA PRO A 44 -6.85 -11.59 3.01
C PRO A 44 -6.12 -10.25 2.79
N SER A 45 -4.83 -10.24 3.12
CA SER A 45 -3.92 -9.14 2.78
C SER A 45 -2.91 -9.60 1.72
N LEU A 46 -2.46 -8.66 0.89
CA LEU A 46 -1.38 -8.85 -0.05
C LEU A 46 -0.08 -8.38 0.58
N THR A 47 1.00 -9.15 0.38
CA THR A 47 2.33 -8.80 0.88
C THR A 47 3.29 -8.63 -0.29
N PHE A 48 4.03 -7.53 -0.29
CA PHE A 48 5.01 -7.19 -1.32
C PHE A 48 6.40 -7.01 -0.70
N ALA A 49 7.43 -7.38 -1.46
CA ALA A 49 8.79 -6.98 -1.16
C ALA A 49 8.91 -5.44 -1.26
N PRO A 50 9.70 -4.78 -0.40
CA PRO A 50 9.81 -3.33 -0.36
C PRO A 50 10.30 -2.71 -1.67
N GLY A 51 11.23 -3.38 -2.35
CA GLY A 51 11.74 -2.95 -3.65
C GLY A 51 10.64 -2.93 -4.72
N SER A 52 9.85 -3.99 -4.82
CA SER A 52 8.71 -4.07 -5.74
C SER A 52 7.65 -3.01 -5.43
N TRP A 53 7.33 -2.81 -4.15
CA TRP A 53 6.39 -1.77 -3.74
C TRP A 53 6.88 -0.37 -4.12
N THR A 54 8.18 -0.10 -3.91
CA THR A 54 8.80 1.18 -4.27
C THR A 54 8.74 1.41 -5.78
N SER A 55 9.11 0.41 -6.59
CA SER A 55 9.01 0.50 -8.06
C SER A 55 7.58 0.79 -8.49
N PHE A 56 6.61 0.05 -7.96
CA PHE A 56 5.19 0.25 -8.26
C PHE A 56 4.73 1.68 -7.95
N VAL A 57 5.04 2.20 -6.76
CA VAL A 57 4.66 3.57 -6.38
C VAL A 57 5.32 4.61 -7.29
N THR A 58 6.59 4.41 -7.65
CA THR A 58 7.29 5.27 -8.61
C THR A 58 6.60 5.23 -9.98
N ASP A 59 6.27 4.04 -10.50
CA ASP A 59 5.58 3.86 -11.78
C ASP A 59 4.20 4.52 -11.80
N VAL A 60 3.42 4.38 -10.72
CA VAL A 60 2.12 5.08 -10.57
C VAL A 60 2.32 6.59 -10.57
N THR A 61 3.27 7.08 -9.79
CA THR A 61 3.51 8.53 -9.60
C THR A 61 3.96 9.19 -10.89
N GLU A 62 4.78 8.50 -11.68
CA GLU A 62 5.24 8.96 -12.99
C GLU A 62 4.22 8.71 -14.12
N GLY A 63 3.08 8.07 -13.83
CA GLY A 63 2.06 7.76 -14.83
C GLY A 63 2.46 6.65 -15.81
N ARG A 64 3.49 5.85 -15.49
CA ARG A 64 4.01 4.77 -16.35
C ARG A 64 3.10 3.55 -16.41
N LEU A 65 2.15 3.42 -15.48
CA LEU A 65 1.12 2.38 -15.49
C LEU A 65 -0.15 2.79 -16.25
N GLY A 66 -0.15 3.97 -16.88
CA GLY A 66 -1.27 4.47 -17.67
C GLY A 66 -1.25 3.95 -19.11
N ARG A 67 -2.30 3.19 -19.46
CA ARG A 67 -2.61 2.62 -20.79
C ARG A 67 -1.52 1.69 -21.34
N LEU A 68 -1.72 0.38 -21.12
CA LEU A 68 -1.38 -0.58 -22.17
C LEU A 68 -2.12 -0.09 -23.42
N ALA A 69 -1.38 0.37 -24.43
CA ALA A 69 -1.93 0.62 -25.76
C ALA A 69 -2.44 -0.69 -26.35
#